data_AF-A0A970KU43-F1
#
_entry.id   AF-A0A970KU43-F1
#
_cell.length_a   1.000
_cell.length_b   1.000
_cell.length_c   1.000
_cell.angle_alpha   90.00
_cell.angle_beta   90.00
_cell.angle_gamma   90.00
#
_symmetry.space_group_name_H-M   'P 1'
#
loop_
_entity.id
_entity.type
_entity.pdbx_description
1 polymer ?
#
loop_
_entity_poly.entity_id
_entity_poly.type
_entity_poly.pdbx_seq_one_letter_code
_entity_poly.pdbx_strand_id
1 'polypeptide(L)'
;RQSALLAKEYGPFPRYKAEYVLNSPFLLSNADDDVLALIEKYGLRNSQLLTIPPTGSISTLIGCSNGIEPIFQISYTRKSESLHLEDTYYKVFTPIIREYMTVNDIRREEDLPDFIVTTSNLDYRERIEVQAAWQQYIDASISSTVNVPNEFTVEEVEDLYMYAWERGLKGVTIYRDGCDRSGILITNKSKSRLDRIDELREELNQLAAEQLKEDPNTCPMCGGELIHSGGCSECQVCGYSPCSI
;
A
#
# COMPACT_ATOMS: atom_id res chain seq x y z
N ARG A 1 1.89 -25.33 22.61
CA ARG A 1 2.03 -25.39 24.09
C ARG A 1 0.87 -24.73 24.84
N GLN A 2 0.70 -23.40 24.79
CA GLN A 2 -0.28 -22.69 25.64
C GLN A 2 -1.72 -23.19 25.49
N SER A 3 -2.15 -23.50 24.26
CA SER A 3 -3.48 -24.05 24.01
C SER A 3 -3.72 -25.40 24.70
N ALA A 4 -2.69 -26.23 24.88
CA ALA A 4 -2.81 -27.50 25.62
C ALA A 4 -2.89 -27.28 27.14
N LEU A 5 -2.19 -26.27 27.66
CA LEU A 5 -2.32 -25.87 29.07
C LEU A 5 -3.72 -25.31 29.36
N LEU A 6 -4.29 -24.55 28.43
CA LEU A 6 -5.68 -24.11 28.55
C LEU A 6 -6.67 -25.29 28.44
N ALA A 7 -6.37 -26.31 27.64
CA ALA A 7 -7.20 -27.50 27.55
C ALA A 7 -7.20 -28.31 28.85
N LYS A 8 -6.07 -28.32 29.58
CA LYS A 8 -5.99 -28.92 30.92
C LYS A 8 -6.97 -28.26 31.91
N GLU A 9 -7.11 -26.94 31.85
CA GLU A 9 -7.94 -26.18 32.79
C GLU A 9 -9.42 -26.14 32.37
N TYR A 10 -9.69 -25.95 31.08
CA TYR A 10 -11.04 -25.66 30.57
C TYR A 10 -11.62 -26.76 29.66
N GLY A 11 -10.87 -27.84 29.43
CA GLY A 11 -11.17 -28.87 28.44
C GLY A 11 -10.79 -28.46 27.01
N PRO A 12 -10.63 -29.42 26.08
CA PRO A 12 -10.34 -29.13 24.68
C PRO A 12 -11.50 -28.42 23.96
N PHE A 13 -11.29 -27.96 22.72
CA PHE A 13 -12.38 -27.38 21.94
C PHE A 13 -13.48 -28.43 21.63
N PRO A 14 -14.76 -28.02 21.46
CA PRO A 14 -15.90 -28.95 21.44
C PRO A 14 -15.87 -30.06 20.39
N ARG A 15 -15.14 -29.90 19.29
CA ARG A 15 -15.00 -30.89 18.20
C ARG A 15 -13.60 -31.46 18.09
N TYR A 16 -12.84 -31.44 19.19
CA TYR A 16 -11.48 -31.98 19.22
C TYR A 16 -11.49 -33.48 18.94
N LYS A 17 -10.65 -33.90 18.00
CA LYS A 17 -10.40 -35.30 17.67
C LYS A 17 -8.89 -35.52 17.69
N ALA A 18 -8.42 -36.26 18.69
CA ALA A 18 -6.99 -36.50 18.89
C ALA A 18 -6.34 -37.11 17.65
N GLU A 19 -7.02 -38.07 17.01
CA GLU A 19 -6.55 -38.72 15.78
C GLU A 19 -6.22 -37.74 14.65
N TYR A 20 -7.01 -36.68 14.46
CA TYR A 20 -6.79 -35.74 13.35
C TYR A 20 -5.76 -34.68 13.70
N VAL A 21 -5.71 -34.26 14.96
CA VAL A 21 -4.78 -33.22 15.41
C VAL A 21 -3.35 -33.77 15.50
N LEU A 22 -3.18 -34.94 16.14
CA LEU A 22 -1.87 -35.55 16.37
C LEU A 22 -1.23 -36.07 15.08
N ASN A 23 -2.05 -36.49 14.11
CA ASN A 23 -1.55 -36.91 12.79
C ASN A 23 -1.48 -35.75 11.77
N SER A 24 -1.73 -34.50 12.19
CA SER A 24 -1.69 -33.37 11.25
C SER A 24 -0.24 -33.07 10.84
N PRO A 25 0.04 -32.90 9.53
CA PRO A 25 1.39 -32.56 9.07
C PRO A 25 1.92 -31.26 9.70
N PHE A 26 1.03 -30.30 9.92
CA PHE A 26 1.37 -29.05 10.59
C PHE A 26 1.91 -29.28 11.99
N LEU A 27 1.21 -30.06 12.83
CA LEU A 27 1.65 -30.27 14.20
C LEU A 27 2.96 -31.06 14.25
N LEU A 28 3.08 -32.10 13.43
CA LEU A 28 4.27 -32.95 13.37
C LEU A 28 5.53 -32.18 12.94
N SER A 29 5.40 -31.19 12.06
CA SER A 29 6.54 -30.37 11.61
C SER A 29 6.90 -29.23 12.58
N ASN A 30 6.01 -28.85 13.50
CA ASN A 30 6.15 -27.60 14.27
C ASN A 30 6.08 -27.76 15.79
N ALA A 31 5.81 -28.96 16.31
CA ALA A 31 5.72 -29.21 17.74
C ALA A 31 6.86 -30.10 18.23
N ASP A 32 7.53 -29.66 19.30
CA ASP A 32 8.49 -30.46 20.03
C ASP A 32 7.82 -31.64 20.74
N ASP A 33 8.58 -32.69 21.05
CA ASP A 33 8.10 -33.92 21.71
C ASP A 33 7.36 -33.63 23.02
N ASP A 34 7.83 -32.66 23.80
CA ASP A 34 7.20 -32.30 25.07
C ASP A 34 5.87 -31.57 24.86
N VAL A 35 5.72 -30.83 23.76
CA VAL A 35 4.46 -30.21 23.36
C VAL A 35 3.48 -31.26 22.85
N LEU A 36 3.94 -32.24 22.06
CA LEU A 36 3.12 -33.36 21.61
C LEU A 36 2.55 -34.15 22.80
N ALA A 37 3.39 -34.49 23.78
CA ALA A 37 2.95 -35.18 25.01
C ALA A 37 1.89 -34.39 25.79
N LEU A 38 1.99 -33.06 25.82
CA LEU A 38 0.97 -32.20 26.44
C LEU A 38 -0.36 -32.24 25.67
N ILE A 39 -0.31 -32.24 24.33
CA ILE A 39 -1.49 -32.30 23.47
C ILE A 39 -2.15 -33.68 23.55
N GLU A 40 -1.37 -34.76 23.62
CA GLU A 40 -1.90 -36.12 23.84
C GLU A 40 -2.63 -36.22 25.18
N LYS A 41 -2.07 -35.61 26.24
CA LYS A 41 -2.63 -35.70 27.59
C LYS A 41 -3.88 -34.84 27.79
N TYR A 42 -3.89 -33.62 27.24
CA TYR A 42 -4.91 -32.62 27.56
C TYR A 42 -5.76 -32.18 26.36
N GLY A 43 -5.30 -32.44 25.14
CA GLY A 43 -5.89 -31.91 23.90
C GLY A 43 -5.50 -30.46 23.62
N LEU A 44 -6.20 -29.84 22.67
CA LEU A 44 -6.07 -28.41 22.35
C LEU A 44 -7.33 -27.64 22.71
N ARG A 45 -7.17 -26.44 23.28
CA ARG A 45 -8.29 -25.55 23.60
C ARG A 45 -8.76 -24.75 22.38
N ASN A 46 -7.85 -24.44 21.47
CA ASN A 46 -8.09 -23.64 20.28
C ASN A 46 -7.99 -24.55 19.06
N SER A 47 -8.95 -24.46 18.15
CA SER A 47 -8.94 -25.24 16.90
C SER A 47 -7.95 -24.68 15.87
N GLN A 48 -7.64 -23.39 15.97
CA GLN A 48 -6.66 -22.67 15.16
C GLN A 48 -5.83 -21.78 16.08
N LEU A 49 -4.52 -21.66 15.82
CA LEU A 49 -3.57 -20.99 16.69
C LEU A 49 -3.04 -19.70 16.09
N LEU A 50 -2.70 -19.69 14.82
CA LEU A 50 -1.94 -18.65 14.15
C LEU A 50 -2.60 -18.28 12.81
N THR A 51 -2.80 -16.98 12.63
CA THR A 51 -3.28 -16.38 11.40
C THR A 51 -2.62 -15.02 11.25
N ILE A 52 -2.30 -14.61 10.02
CA ILE A 52 -1.70 -13.30 9.76
C ILE A 52 -2.72 -12.45 8.99
N PRO A 53 -3.47 -11.57 9.66
CA PRO A 53 -4.42 -10.67 9.01
C PRO A 53 -3.70 -9.46 8.36
N PRO A 54 -4.40 -8.68 7.51
CA PRO A 54 -3.84 -7.42 7.01
C PRO A 54 -3.77 -6.39 8.15
N THR A 55 -2.65 -5.69 8.27
CA THR A 55 -2.38 -4.77 9.39
C THR A 55 -2.30 -3.29 9.01
N GLY A 56 -2.74 -2.90 7.80
CA GLY A 56 -2.46 -1.58 7.19
C GLY A 56 -2.59 -0.35 8.10
N SER A 57 -3.72 -0.13 8.77
CA SER A 57 -3.89 1.07 9.62
C SER A 57 -3.09 0.99 10.93
N ILE A 58 -3.02 -0.19 11.55
CA ILE A 58 -2.33 -0.37 12.85
C ILE A 58 -0.81 -0.39 12.69
N SER A 59 -0.30 -0.92 11.58
CA SER A 59 1.13 -0.90 11.23
C SER A 59 1.58 0.51 10.91
N THR A 60 0.77 1.30 10.19
CA THR A 60 1.03 2.72 9.94
C THR A 60 1.09 3.52 11.23
N LEU A 61 0.17 3.23 12.18
CA LEU A 61 0.15 3.87 13.49
C LEU A 61 1.41 3.57 14.30
N ILE A 62 1.88 2.32 14.27
CA ILE A 62 3.05 1.85 15.04
C ILE A 62 4.38 2.10 14.28
N GLY A 63 4.31 2.36 12.98
CA GLY A 63 5.47 2.57 12.11
C GLY A 63 6.19 1.27 11.71
N CYS A 64 5.48 0.14 11.58
CA CYS A 64 6.02 -1.14 11.12
C CYS A 64 5.47 -1.57 9.75
N SER A 65 6.01 -2.65 9.18
CA SER A 65 5.52 -3.20 7.91
C SER A 65 4.20 -3.96 8.05
N ASN A 66 3.56 -4.25 6.90
CA ASN A 66 2.24 -4.89 6.87
C ASN A 66 2.36 -6.42 6.87
N GLY A 67 1.99 -7.07 7.97
CA GLY A 67 2.06 -8.54 8.08
C GLY A 67 3.47 -9.07 7.90
N ILE A 68 3.72 -9.76 6.79
CA ILE A 68 5.04 -10.32 6.41
C ILE A 68 5.65 -9.59 5.20
N GLU A 69 5.04 -8.49 4.76
CA GLU A 69 5.46 -7.74 3.59
C GLU A 69 6.67 -6.85 3.90
N PRO A 70 7.52 -6.56 2.90
CA PRO A 70 8.45 -5.44 2.96
C PRO A 70 7.73 -4.12 3.26
N ILE A 71 8.50 -3.09 3.59
CA ILE A 71 7.94 -1.75 3.71
C ILE A 71 7.33 -1.31 2.38
N PHE A 72 6.16 -0.68 2.45
CA PHE A 72 5.46 -0.20 1.25
C PHE A 72 6.29 0.87 0.51
N GLN A 73 6.91 1.78 1.26
CA GLN A 73 7.74 2.84 0.73
C GLN A 73 8.87 3.18 1.70
N ILE A 74 10.03 3.55 1.16
CA ILE A 74 11.19 4.00 1.96
C ILE A 74 10.86 5.30 2.72
N SER A 75 10.15 6.20 2.06
CA SER A 75 9.82 7.53 2.57
C SER A 75 8.47 7.99 2.03
N TYR A 76 7.78 8.86 2.76
CA TYR A 76 6.51 9.46 2.37
C TYR A 76 6.56 10.98 2.54
N THR A 77 5.91 11.70 1.63
CA THR A 77 5.80 13.16 1.72
C THR A 77 4.65 13.52 2.64
N ARG A 78 4.95 14.18 3.76
CA ARG A 78 3.94 14.68 4.69
C ARG A 78 3.74 16.17 4.47
N LYS A 79 2.49 16.57 4.23
CA LYS A 79 2.06 17.97 4.26
C LYS A 79 1.90 18.38 5.72
N SER A 80 2.49 19.51 6.10
CA SER A 80 2.24 20.16 7.38
C SER A 80 1.54 21.46 7.15
N GLU A 81 0.32 21.56 7.66
CA GLU A 81 -0.40 22.81 7.79
C GLU A 81 0.06 23.44 9.11
N SER A 82 1.18 24.14 9.04
CA SER A 82 1.62 24.99 10.14
C SER A 82 0.63 26.15 10.29
N LEU A 83 0.50 26.71 11.50
CA LEU A 83 -0.29 27.91 11.84
C LEU A 83 0.10 29.20 11.05
N HIS A 84 0.91 29.09 10.00
CA HIS A 84 1.58 30.16 9.27
C HIS A 84 1.20 30.29 7.78
N LEU A 85 0.02 29.77 7.37
CA LEU A 85 -0.57 30.01 6.04
C LEU A 85 0.24 29.51 4.81
N GLU A 86 1.33 28.74 5.01
CA GLU A 86 2.07 28.09 3.92
C GLU A 86 2.13 26.57 4.10
N ASP A 87 1.76 25.87 3.02
CA ASP A 87 1.84 24.43 2.93
C ASP A 87 3.30 23.98 2.83
N THR A 88 3.86 23.48 3.93
CA THR A 88 5.23 22.93 3.92
C THR A 88 5.20 21.42 3.72
N TYR A 89 5.88 20.92 2.69
CA TYR A 89 6.03 19.49 2.43
C TYR A 89 7.39 19.01 2.94
N TYR A 90 7.42 18.00 3.79
CA TYR A 90 8.67 17.36 4.21
C TYR A 90 8.63 15.85 4.00
N LYS A 91 9.78 15.31 3.60
CA LYS A 91 9.99 13.88 3.36
C LYS A 91 10.25 13.17 4.69
N VAL A 92 9.45 12.17 4.99
CA VAL A 92 9.53 11.39 6.22
C VAL A 92 9.95 9.97 5.86
N PHE A 93 11.12 9.54 6.34
CA PHE A 93 11.56 8.15 6.19
C PHE A 93 10.84 7.24 7.19
N THR A 94 10.54 6.02 6.75
CA THR A 94 10.03 4.93 7.58
C THR A 94 11.00 4.67 8.74
N PRO A 95 10.53 4.40 9.98
CA PRO A 95 11.38 4.36 11.17
C PRO A 95 12.64 3.49 11.03
N ILE A 96 12.49 2.26 10.53
CA ILE A 96 13.62 1.33 10.36
C ILE A 96 14.66 1.85 9.35
N ILE A 97 14.22 2.53 8.29
CA ILE A 97 15.13 3.12 7.30
C ILE A 97 15.86 4.30 7.90
N ARG A 98 15.17 5.15 8.67
CA ARG A 98 15.80 6.28 9.35
C ARG A 98 16.86 5.83 10.34
N GLU A 99 16.56 4.78 11.11
CA GLU A 99 17.51 4.20 12.04
C GLU A 99 18.73 3.64 11.30
N TYR A 100 18.50 2.87 10.22
CA TYR A 100 19.58 2.35 9.38
C TYR A 100 20.45 3.47 8.79
N MET A 101 19.84 4.53 8.25
CA MET A 101 20.55 5.68 7.71
C MET A 101 21.40 6.39 8.76
N THR A 102 20.87 6.53 9.99
CA THR A 102 21.57 7.18 11.10
C THR A 102 22.79 6.37 11.55
N VAL A 103 22.65 5.05 11.66
CA VAL A 103 23.75 4.15 12.08
C VAL A 103 24.87 4.09 11.04
N ASN A 104 24.53 4.21 9.75
CA ASN A 104 25.49 4.09 8.64
C ASN A 104 25.93 5.44 8.04
N ASP A 105 25.57 6.58 8.67
CA ASP A 105 25.80 7.95 8.18
C ASP A 105 25.37 8.18 6.72
N ILE A 106 24.26 7.56 6.33
CA ILE A 106 23.64 7.70 5.00
C ILE A 106 22.70 8.90 5.03
N ARG A 107 22.85 9.82 4.08
CA ARG A 107 22.04 11.06 4.03
C ARG A 107 21.03 11.09 2.89
N ARG A 108 21.29 10.37 1.81
CA ARG A 108 20.43 10.33 0.62
C ARG A 108 19.82 8.94 0.48
N GLU A 109 18.62 8.91 -0.08
CA GLU A 109 17.92 7.65 -0.37
C GLU A 109 18.67 6.81 -1.43
N GLU A 110 19.32 7.48 -2.39
CA GLU A 110 20.14 6.84 -3.44
C GLU A 110 21.35 6.06 -2.90
N ASP A 111 21.81 6.41 -1.70
CA ASP A 111 22.95 5.79 -1.06
C ASP A 111 22.53 4.56 -0.21
N LEU A 112 21.24 4.21 -0.20
CA LEU A 112 20.75 3.01 0.46
C LEU A 112 21.17 1.75 -0.31
N PRO A 113 21.54 0.66 0.37
CA PRO A 113 21.88 -0.59 -0.28
C PRO A 113 20.70 -1.21 -1.05
N ASP A 114 21.02 -1.94 -2.13
CA ASP A 114 20.04 -2.59 -3.00
C ASP A 114 19.17 -3.66 -2.30
N PHE A 115 19.61 -4.18 -1.15
CA PHE A 115 18.80 -5.13 -0.37
C PHE A 115 17.61 -4.46 0.33
N ILE A 116 17.55 -3.12 0.37
CA ILE A 116 16.41 -2.37 0.88
C ILE A 116 15.37 -2.25 -0.25
N VAL A 117 14.52 -3.26 -0.32
CA VAL A 117 13.45 -3.36 -1.31
C VAL A 117 12.11 -2.91 -0.73
N THR A 118 11.27 -2.35 -1.60
CA THR A 118 9.87 -2.00 -1.28
C THR A 118 8.92 -2.98 -1.96
N THR A 119 7.65 -2.96 -1.55
CA THR A 119 6.63 -3.83 -2.17
C THR A 119 6.39 -3.58 -3.65
N SER A 120 6.77 -2.41 -4.18
CA SER A 120 6.54 -2.06 -5.59
C SER A 120 7.63 -2.57 -6.53
N ASN A 121 8.81 -2.89 -6.00
CA ASN A 121 9.99 -3.28 -6.78
C ASN A 121 10.43 -4.73 -6.50
N LEU A 122 9.56 -5.54 -5.89
CA LEU A 122 9.88 -6.92 -5.54
C LEU A 122 9.33 -7.89 -6.59
N ASP A 123 10.16 -8.83 -7.02
CA ASP A 123 9.74 -9.92 -7.90
C ASP A 123 8.66 -10.79 -7.20
N TYR A 124 7.61 -11.15 -7.94
CA TYR A 124 6.48 -11.88 -7.34
C TYR A 124 6.89 -13.26 -6.82
N ARG A 125 7.91 -13.90 -7.41
CA ARG A 125 8.41 -15.21 -6.97
C ARG A 125 9.14 -15.05 -5.65
N GLU A 126 10.01 -14.06 -5.51
CA GLU A 126 10.67 -13.74 -4.24
C GLU A 126 9.65 -13.44 -3.15
N ARG A 127 8.59 -12.68 -3.48
CA ARG A 127 7.49 -12.39 -2.57
C ARG A 127 6.74 -13.66 -2.12
N ILE A 128 6.54 -14.62 -3.03
CA ILE A 128 5.94 -15.93 -2.75
C ILE A 128 6.87 -16.78 -1.88
N GLU A 129 8.19 -16.76 -2.11
CA GLU A 129 9.16 -17.49 -1.28
C GLU A 129 9.12 -17.05 0.18
N VAL A 130 9.07 -15.73 0.42
CA VAL A 130 8.92 -15.19 1.78
C VAL A 130 7.64 -15.68 2.42
N GLN A 131 6.51 -15.65 1.69
CA GLN A 131 5.26 -16.18 2.21
C GLN A 131 5.33 -17.68 2.48
N ALA A 132 5.97 -18.46 1.61
CA ALA A 132 6.09 -19.90 1.76
C ALA A 132 6.92 -20.27 2.99
N ALA A 133 8.01 -19.54 3.23
CA ALA A 133 8.84 -19.69 4.41
C ALA A 133 8.05 -19.46 5.72
N TRP A 134 7.12 -18.51 5.73
CA TRP A 134 6.24 -18.28 6.89
C TRP A 134 5.06 -19.25 6.95
N GLN A 135 4.52 -19.66 5.79
CA GLN A 135 3.30 -20.47 5.68
C GLN A 135 3.42 -21.82 6.40
N GLN A 136 4.63 -22.39 6.48
CA GLN A 136 4.90 -23.65 7.20
C GLN A 136 4.57 -23.57 8.70
N TYR A 137 4.67 -22.37 9.30
CA TYR A 137 4.44 -22.11 10.73
C TYR A 137 3.04 -21.55 11.03
N ILE A 138 2.18 -21.36 10.01
CA ILE A 138 0.84 -20.78 10.16
C ILE A 138 -0.21 -21.84 9.83
N ASP A 139 -1.03 -22.23 10.81
CA ASP A 139 -2.05 -23.29 10.67
C ASP A 139 -3.34 -22.79 10.00
N ALA A 140 -3.72 -21.53 10.16
CA ALA A 140 -4.76 -20.89 9.36
C ALA A 140 -4.16 -20.33 8.05
N SER A 141 -4.30 -19.03 7.78
CA SER A 141 -3.88 -18.40 6.52
C SER A 141 -3.11 -17.10 6.75
N ILE A 142 -2.40 -16.66 5.70
CA ILE A 142 -1.71 -15.37 5.64
C ILE A 142 -2.46 -14.49 4.63
N SER A 143 -2.94 -13.34 5.07
CA SER A 143 -3.48 -12.30 4.19
C SER A 143 -2.33 -11.55 3.56
N SER A 144 -2.01 -11.92 2.33
CA SER A 144 -0.81 -11.51 1.61
C SER A 144 -1.20 -11.04 0.22
N THR A 145 -0.80 -9.82 -0.14
CA THR A 145 -1.07 -9.24 -1.46
C THR A 145 0.24 -9.02 -2.22
N VAL A 146 0.33 -9.57 -3.42
CA VAL A 146 1.43 -9.32 -4.35
C VAL A 146 1.03 -8.15 -5.24
N ASN A 147 1.79 -7.06 -5.17
CA ASN A 147 1.61 -5.92 -6.07
C ASN A 147 2.31 -6.24 -7.39
N VAL A 148 1.59 -6.09 -8.51
CA VAL A 148 2.11 -6.34 -9.86
C VAL A 148 1.83 -5.13 -10.76
N PRO A 149 2.66 -4.87 -11.78
CA PRO A 149 2.53 -3.70 -12.63
C PRO A 149 1.26 -3.73 -13.51
N ASN A 150 0.91 -2.61 -14.13
CA ASN A 150 -0.32 -2.50 -14.93
C ASN A 150 -0.30 -3.42 -16.17
N GLU A 151 0.88 -3.55 -16.78
CA GLU A 151 1.17 -4.40 -17.92
C GLU A 151 1.21 -5.90 -17.61
N PHE A 152 1.09 -6.29 -16.33
CA PHE A 152 1.12 -7.69 -15.92
C PHE A 152 0.01 -8.47 -16.62
N THR A 153 0.42 -9.50 -17.37
CA THR A 153 -0.39 -10.26 -18.32
C THR A 153 -1.24 -11.33 -17.62
N VAL A 154 -2.21 -11.90 -18.35
CA VAL A 154 -3.06 -12.96 -17.80
C VAL A 154 -2.23 -14.23 -17.57
N GLU A 155 -1.29 -14.51 -18.47
CA GLU A 155 -0.36 -15.63 -18.40
C GLU A 155 0.55 -15.51 -17.17
N GLU A 156 1.08 -14.31 -16.88
CA GLU A 156 1.88 -14.08 -15.67
C GLU A 156 1.05 -14.20 -14.38
N VAL A 157 -0.24 -13.83 -14.42
CA VAL A 157 -1.17 -14.06 -13.30
C VAL A 157 -1.37 -15.56 -13.07
N GLU A 158 -1.56 -16.34 -14.13
CA GLU A 158 -1.64 -17.80 -14.04
C GLU A 158 -0.36 -18.38 -13.44
N ASP A 159 0.80 -18.00 -13.96
CA ASP A 159 2.11 -18.43 -13.46
C ASP A 159 2.31 -18.08 -11.98
N LEU A 160 1.88 -16.90 -11.54
CA LEU A 160 1.95 -16.48 -10.13
C LEU A 160 1.12 -17.43 -9.24
N TYR A 161 -0.11 -17.73 -9.63
CA TYR A 161 -0.96 -18.64 -8.86
C TYR A 161 -0.46 -20.08 -8.88
N MET A 162 0.02 -20.55 -10.03
CA MET A 162 0.61 -21.88 -10.16
C MET A 162 1.87 -22.01 -9.30
N TYR A 163 2.75 -21.00 -9.32
CA TYR A 163 3.93 -20.97 -8.47
C TYR A 163 3.58 -20.91 -6.98
N ALA A 164 2.61 -20.09 -6.58
CA ALA A 164 2.12 -20.04 -5.20
C ALA A 164 1.60 -21.41 -4.73
N TRP A 165 0.87 -22.12 -5.59
CA TRP A 165 0.38 -23.47 -5.31
C TRP A 165 1.52 -24.48 -5.19
N GLU A 166 2.48 -24.47 -6.11
CA GLU A 166 3.69 -25.32 -6.06
C GLU A 166 4.49 -25.13 -4.76
N ARG A 167 4.53 -23.89 -4.24
CA ARG A 167 5.18 -23.56 -2.97
C ARG A 167 4.34 -23.86 -1.73
N GLY A 168 3.15 -24.45 -1.89
CA GLY A 168 2.29 -24.88 -0.78
C GLY A 168 1.55 -23.73 -0.07
N LEU A 169 1.37 -22.59 -0.75
CA LEU A 169 0.61 -21.48 -0.18
C LEU A 169 -0.88 -21.85 -0.07
N LYS A 170 -1.50 -21.49 1.06
CA LYS A 170 -2.94 -21.69 1.29
C LYS A 170 -3.81 -20.66 0.58
N GLY A 171 -3.22 -19.54 0.19
CA GLY A 171 -3.88 -18.46 -0.53
C GLY A 171 -2.91 -17.31 -0.80
N VAL A 172 -3.16 -16.58 -1.87
CA VAL A 172 -2.43 -15.37 -2.25
C VAL A 172 -3.40 -14.45 -2.97
N THR A 173 -3.28 -13.14 -2.73
CA THR A 173 -4.05 -12.12 -3.46
C THR A 173 -3.11 -11.34 -4.35
N ILE A 174 -3.62 -10.85 -5.48
CA ILE A 174 -2.88 -9.94 -6.36
C ILE A 174 -3.53 -8.57 -6.35
N TYR A 175 -2.72 -7.53 -6.41
CA TYR A 175 -3.13 -6.17 -6.71
C TYR A 175 -2.40 -5.73 -7.96
N ARG A 176 -3.13 -5.60 -9.07
CA ARG A 176 -2.59 -5.08 -10.32
C ARG A 176 -2.70 -3.57 -10.33
N ASP A 177 -1.59 -2.89 -10.58
CA ASP A 177 -1.59 -1.44 -10.65
C ASP A 177 -2.55 -0.93 -11.74
N GLY A 178 -3.18 0.22 -11.51
CA GLY A 178 -4.20 0.79 -12.40
C GLY A 178 -5.51 -0.02 -12.50
N CYS A 179 -5.79 -0.95 -11.58
CA CYS A 179 -7.11 -1.58 -11.50
C CYS A 179 -8.18 -0.61 -10.96
N ASP A 180 -9.44 -0.82 -11.37
CA ASP A 180 -10.58 0.08 -11.11
C ASP A 180 -10.86 0.31 -9.61
N ARG A 181 -10.37 -0.60 -8.76
CA ARG A 181 -10.27 -0.40 -7.31
C ARG A 181 -8.95 0.29 -6.98
N SER A 182 -9.00 1.59 -6.77
CA SER A 182 -7.86 2.34 -6.20
C SER A 182 -7.42 1.70 -4.88
N GLY A 183 -6.20 1.17 -4.83
CA GLY A 183 -5.59 0.67 -3.60
C GLY A 183 -5.60 1.72 -2.49
N ILE A 184 -5.70 1.29 -1.24
CA ILE A 184 -5.71 2.18 -0.05
C ILE A 184 -4.38 2.94 0.08
N LEU A 185 -3.30 2.37 -0.45
CA LEU A 185 -1.97 2.97 -0.49
C LEU A 185 -1.64 3.31 -1.95
N ILE A 186 -1.68 4.61 -2.26
CA ILE A 186 -1.42 5.13 -3.61
C ILE A 186 0.04 5.58 -3.65
N THR A 187 0.89 4.84 -4.35
CA THR A 187 2.23 5.31 -4.76
C THR A 187 2.07 6.21 -5.98
N ASN A 188 2.29 7.51 -5.77
CA ASN A 188 2.11 8.59 -6.73
C ASN A 188 0.68 8.76 -7.25
N LYS A 189 0.15 9.98 -7.09
CA LYS A 189 -1.14 10.40 -7.63
C LYS A 189 -1.25 9.93 -9.09
N SER A 190 -2.13 8.97 -9.37
CA SER A 190 -2.84 9.03 -10.64
C SER A 190 -3.51 10.40 -10.63
N LYS A 191 -3.08 11.33 -11.49
CA LYS A 191 -3.66 12.68 -11.57
C LYS A 191 -5.16 12.52 -11.61
N SER A 192 -5.85 12.99 -10.57
CA SER A 192 -7.30 12.87 -10.52
C SER A 192 -7.88 13.66 -11.69
N ARG A 193 -9.13 13.37 -12.05
CA ARG A 193 -9.83 14.17 -13.05
C ARG A 193 -9.85 15.66 -12.69
N LEU A 194 -9.78 15.99 -11.40
CA LEU A 194 -9.65 17.37 -10.91
C LEU A 194 -8.26 17.95 -11.18
N ASP A 195 -7.18 17.21 -10.91
CA ASP A 195 -5.81 17.69 -11.19
C ASP A 195 -5.61 17.96 -12.70
N ARG A 196 -6.21 17.14 -13.59
CA ARG A 196 -6.22 17.41 -15.05
C ARG A 196 -7.06 18.62 -15.44
N ILE A 197 -8.15 18.90 -14.73
CA ILE A 197 -8.98 20.09 -14.98
C ILE A 197 -8.20 21.35 -14.58
N ASP A 198 -7.45 21.31 -13.49
CA ASP A 198 -6.66 22.46 -13.03
C ASP A 198 -5.46 22.73 -13.96
N GLU A 199 -4.76 21.69 -14.44
CA GLU A 199 -3.71 21.84 -15.47
C GLU A 199 -4.26 22.44 -16.78
N LEU A 200 -5.40 21.94 -17.26
CA LEU A 200 -6.04 22.47 -18.48
C LEU A 200 -6.52 23.91 -18.30
N ARG A 201 -6.95 24.30 -17.09
CA ARG A 201 -7.30 25.69 -16.77
C ARG A 201 -6.07 26.59 -16.79
N GLU A 202 -4.95 26.11 -16.27
CA GLU A 202 -3.70 26.88 -16.23
C GLU A 202 -3.13 27.08 -17.65
N GLU A 203 -3.16 26.04 -18.49
CA GLU A 203 -2.84 26.13 -19.92
C GLU A 203 -3.78 27.09 -20.66
N LEU A 204 -5.09 27.00 -20.41
CA LEU A 204 -6.09 27.89 -21.02
C LEU A 204 -5.86 29.36 -20.62
N ASN A 205 -5.52 29.62 -19.35
CA ASN A 205 -5.22 30.96 -18.85
C ASN A 205 -3.94 31.53 -19.46
N GLN A 206 -2.91 30.71 -19.68
CA GLN A 206 -1.68 31.14 -20.35
C GLN A 206 -1.93 31.51 -21.81
N LEU A 207 -2.67 30.68 -22.55
CA LEU A 207 -3.07 30.97 -23.93
C LEU A 207 -3.93 32.24 -24.01
N ALA A 208 -4.87 32.42 -23.07
CA ALA A 208 -5.68 33.63 -22.99
C ALA A 208 -4.83 34.88 -22.72
N ALA A 209 -3.82 34.79 -21.85
CA ALA A 209 -2.91 35.88 -21.55
C ALA A 209 -1.97 36.22 -22.73
N GLU A 210 -1.56 35.23 -23.52
CA GLU A 210 -0.81 35.46 -24.77
C GLU A 210 -1.68 36.14 -25.82
N GLN A 211 -2.92 35.69 -25.99
CA GLN A 211 -3.86 36.24 -26.95
C GLN A 211 -4.25 37.70 -26.61
N LEU A 212 -4.37 38.03 -25.32
CA LEU A 212 -4.56 39.41 -24.84
C LEU A 212 -3.35 40.32 -25.10
N LYS A 213 -2.13 39.78 -25.24
CA LYS A 213 -0.94 40.56 -25.64
C LYS A 213 -0.95 40.87 -27.13
N GLU A 214 -1.47 39.96 -27.94
CA GLU A 214 -1.57 40.15 -29.40
C GLU A 214 -2.75 41.04 -29.81
N ASP A 215 -3.92 40.87 -29.17
CA ASP A 215 -5.11 41.68 -29.43
C ASP A 215 -5.80 42.13 -28.12
N PRO A 216 -5.44 43.30 -27.58
CA PRO A 216 -5.87 43.76 -26.26
C PRO A 216 -7.38 44.05 -26.14
N ASN A 217 -8.10 44.17 -27.26
CA ASN A 217 -9.51 44.54 -27.29
C ASN A 217 -10.44 43.37 -27.62
N THR A 218 -9.89 42.18 -27.82
CA THR A 218 -10.66 40.99 -28.20
C THR A 218 -10.63 39.97 -27.06
N CYS A 219 -11.81 39.47 -26.68
CA CYS A 219 -11.97 38.53 -25.59
C CYS A 219 -11.35 37.17 -25.95
N PRO A 220 -10.41 36.64 -25.14
CA PRO A 220 -9.74 35.38 -25.43
C PRO A 220 -10.65 34.15 -25.29
N MET A 221 -11.79 34.28 -24.60
CA MET A 221 -12.72 33.17 -24.36
C MET A 221 -13.77 32.99 -25.45
N CYS A 222 -14.20 34.07 -26.11
CA CYS A 222 -15.31 34.02 -27.08
C CYS A 222 -15.10 34.88 -28.34
N GLY A 223 -14.01 35.64 -28.43
CA GLY A 223 -13.74 36.53 -29.56
C GLY A 223 -14.59 37.80 -29.63
N GLY A 224 -15.40 38.10 -28.60
CA GLY A 224 -16.17 39.34 -28.50
C GLY A 224 -15.33 40.55 -28.08
N GLU A 225 -15.85 41.76 -28.24
CA GLU A 225 -15.13 43.00 -27.87
C GLU A 225 -15.05 43.16 -26.34
N LEU A 226 -13.86 43.52 -25.83
CA LEU A 226 -13.62 43.83 -24.41
C LEU A 226 -13.88 45.31 -24.14
N ILE A 227 -14.73 45.59 -23.16
CA ILE A 227 -15.04 46.96 -22.74
C ILE A 227 -14.17 47.30 -21.53
N HIS A 228 -13.43 48.40 -21.63
CA HIS A 228 -12.56 48.90 -20.57
C HIS A 228 -13.28 50.00 -19.78
N SER A 229 -13.57 49.75 -18.51
CA SER A 229 -14.17 50.75 -17.62
C SER A 229 -13.52 50.72 -16.24
N GLY A 230 -13.01 51.86 -15.77
CA GLY A 230 -12.47 51.97 -14.41
C GLY A 230 -11.18 51.18 -14.14
N GLY A 231 -10.37 50.88 -15.17
CA GLY A 231 -9.11 50.12 -15.01
C GLY A 231 -9.28 48.60 -15.03
N CYS A 232 -10.49 48.10 -15.30
CA CYS A 232 -10.80 46.69 -15.48
C CYS A 232 -11.39 46.46 -16.88
N SER A 233 -11.11 45.30 -17.47
CA SER A 233 -11.69 44.86 -18.74
C SER A 233 -12.71 43.74 -18.51
N GLU A 234 -13.87 43.85 -19.17
CA GLU A 234 -14.95 42.88 -19.05
C GLU A 234 -15.56 42.58 -20.43
N CYS A 235 -15.80 41.29 -20.70
CA CYS A 235 -16.50 40.86 -21.90
C CYS A 235 -18.00 40.75 -21.61
N GLN A 236 -18.81 41.57 -22.29
CA GLN A 236 -20.28 41.55 -22.15
C GLN A 236 -20.94 40.30 -22.74
N VAL A 237 -20.20 39.48 -23.51
CA VAL A 237 -20.74 38.28 -24.18
C VAL A 237 -20.64 37.04 -23.29
N CYS A 238 -19.50 36.83 -22.60
CA CYS A 238 -19.26 35.64 -21.79
C CYS A 238 -18.93 35.92 -20.32
N GLY A 239 -18.86 37.20 -19.92
CA GLY A 239 -18.54 37.59 -18.54
C GLY A 239 -17.07 37.44 -18.16
N TYR A 240 -16.17 37.22 -19.12
CA TYR A 240 -14.73 37.12 -18.86
C TYR A 240 -14.18 38.47 -18.36
N SER A 241 -13.54 38.47 -17.20
CA SER A 241 -12.74 39.60 -16.71
C SER A 241 -11.39 39.10 -16.15
N PRO A 242 -10.25 39.71 -16.55
CA PRO A 242 -8.94 39.32 -16.03
C PRO A 242 -8.77 39.53 -14.53
N CYS A 243 -9.58 40.40 -13.93
CA CYS A 243 -9.52 40.74 -12.50
C CYS A 243 -10.37 39.81 -11.61
N SER A 244 -11.01 38.80 -12.19
CA SER A 244 -11.88 37.84 -11.48
C SER A 244 -11.31 36.42 -11.37
N ILE A 245 -10.03 36.25 -11.73
CA ILE A 245 -9.25 35.01 -11.61
C ILE A 245 -8.28 35.14 -10.44
#